data_AF-A0A846TW37-F1
#
_entry.id   AF-A0A846TW37-F1
#
_cell.length_a   1.000
_cell.length_b   1.000
_cell.length_c   1.000
_cell.angle_alpha   90.00
_cell.angle_beta   90.00
_cell.angle_gamma   90.00
#
_symmetry.space_group_name_H-M   'P 1'
#
loop_
_entity.id
_entity.type
_entity.pdbx_description
1 polymer ?
#
loop_
_entity_poly.entity_id
_entity_poly.type
_entity_poly.pdbx_seq_one_letter_code
_entity_poly.pdbx_strand_id
1 'polypeptide(L)'
;MVKKLQKMAEKKSASAAGLLDSAFAGTVKDSAQQIWLAGLGAFSKAQEEGSKVFDALVKEGVSLQRKTQAVAEEKIGEVTNRMSGMAGDVSAKAGQHWDKLETIFEERTAKALAKLGVPSAKDVAALSKRIDELNAKVAGLNGAAAAKAARKAAAKTTTAPAKTSTKAPAKRAARKAA
;
A
#
# COMPACT_ATOMS: atom_id res chain seq x y z
N MET A 1 -12.37 48.60 -89.53
CA MET A 1 -13.51 48.83 -88.61
C MET A 1 -13.76 47.69 -87.60
N VAL A 2 -13.23 46.48 -87.79
CA VAL A 2 -13.47 45.31 -86.91
C VAL A 2 -12.95 45.48 -85.47
N LYS A 3 -11.77 46.12 -85.30
CA LYS A 3 -11.14 46.33 -83.98
C LYS A 3 -11.96 47.20 -83.01
N LYS A 4 -12.82 48.08 -83.53
CA LYS A 4 -13.68 48.96 -82.71
C LYS A 4 -14.96 48.24 -82.24
N LEU A 5 -15.46 47.29 -83.03
CA LEU A 5 -16.60 46.44 -82.67
C LEU A 5 -16.19 45.39 -81.63
N GLN A 6 -15.00 44.80 -81.77
CA GLN A 6 -14.47 43.84 -80.81
C GLN A 6 -14.28 44.46 -79.42
N LYS A 7 -13.68 45.67 -79.35
CA LYS A 7 -13.50 46.40 -78.10
C LYS A 7 -14.81 46.83 -77.43
N MET A 8 -15.87 47.08 -78.21
CA MET A 8 -17.21 47.36 -77.67
C MET A 8 -17.91 46.09 -77.15
N ALA A 9 -17.74 44.96 -77.84
CA ALA A 9 -18.26 43.67 -77.38
C ALA A 9 -17.60 43.23 -76.07
N GLU A 10 -16.27 43.39 -75.94
CA GLU A 10 -15.53 43.08 -74.71
C GLU A 10 -15.96 43.98 -73.55
N LYS A 11 -16.15 45.29 -73.80
CA LYS A 11 -16.61 46.22 -72.75
C LYS A 11 -18.05 45.94 -72.31
N LYS A 12 -18.93 45.51 -73.23
CA LYS A 12 -20.30 45.10 -72.91
C LYS A 12 -20.33 43.79 -72.11
N SER A 13 -19.48 42.83 -72.48
CA SER A 13 -19.33 41.58 -71.74
C SER A 13 -18.80 41.81 -70.31
N ALA A 14 -17.76 42.63 -70.16
CA ALA A 14 -17.21 42.98 -68.85
C ALA A 14 -18.21 43.74 -67.96
N SER A 15 -19.00 44.65 -68.53
CA SER A 15 -20.05 45.36 -67.81
C SER A 15 -21.21 44.45 -67.40
N ALA A 16 -21.57 43.48 -68.23
CA ALA A 16 -22.60 42.51 -67.88
C ALA A 16 -22.11 41.54 -66.78
N ALA A 17 -20.86 41.10 -66.85
CA ALA A 17 -20.25 40.25 -65.83
C ALA A 17 -20.18 40.94 -64.46
N GLY A 18 -19.77 42.21 -64.40
CA GLY A 18 -19.72 42.97 -63.13
C GLY A 18 -21.11 43.24 -62.53
N LEU A 19 -22.15 43.37 -63.36
CA LEU A 19 -23.53 43.56 -62.89
C LEU A 19 -24.10 42.26 -62.32
N LEU A 20 -23.82 41.12 -62.97
CA LEU A 20 -24.21 39.80 -62.43
C LEU A 20 -23.49 39.49 -61.10
N ASP A 21 -22.20 39.81 -61.00
CA ASP A 21 -21.42 39.58 -59.76
C ASP A 21 -21.94 40.45 -58.60
N SER A 22 -22.26 41.73 -58.86
CA SER A 22 -22.85 42.62 -57.86
C SER A 22 -24.26 42.18 -57.44
N ALA A 23 -25.08 41.69 -58.38
CA ALA A 23 -26.42 41.18 -58.06
C ALA A 23 -26.34 39.89 -57.23
N PHE A 24 -25.39 39.00 -57.55
CA PHE A 24 -25.15 37.77 -56.81
C PHE A 24 -24.56 38.03 -55.41
N ALA A 25 -23.61 38.96 -55.29
CA ALA A 25 -23.07 39.38 -54.00
C ALA A 25 -24.18 40.00 -53.10
N GLY A 26 -25.12 40.73 -53.71
CA GLY A 26 -26.31 41.23 -53.03
C GLY A 26 -27.20 40.12 -52.45
N THR A 27 -27.56 39.12 -53.26
CA THR A 27 -28.43 38.03 -52.81
C THR A 27 -27.78 37.12 -51.78
N VAL A 28 -26.46 36.89 -51.86
CA VAL A 28 -25.71 36.14 -50.85
C VAL A 28 -25.65 36.90 -49.53
N LYS A 29 -25.44 38.22 -49.58
CA LYS A 29 -25.46 39.07 -48.37
C LYS A 29 -26.85 39.10 -47.73
N ASP A 30 -27.91 39.24 -48.52
CA ASP A 30 -29.29 39.24 -48.02
C ASP A 30 -29.66 37.88 -47.39
N SER A 31 -29.24 36.77 -48.01
CA SER A 31 -29.45 35.42 -47.48
C SER A 31 -28.65 35.19 -46.19
N ALA A 32 -27.38 35.64 -46.15
CA ALA A 32 -26.56 35.55 -44.95
C ALA A 32 -27.14 36.39 -43.80
N GLN A 33 -27.69 37.56 -44.11
CA GLN A 33 -28.38 38.42 -43.14
C GLN A 33 -29.67 37.77 -42.64
N GLN A 34 -30.44 37.11 -43.51
CA GLN A 34 -31.63 36.35 -43.11
C GLN A 34 -31.26 35.16 -42.22
N ILE A 35 -30.23 34.40 -42.57
CA ILE A 35 -29.74 33.28 -41.76
C ILE A 35 -29.26 33.78 -40.39
N TRP A 36 -28.57 34.93 -40.34
CA TRP A 36 -28.12 35.53 -39.09
C TRP A 36 -29.27 35.99 -38.20
N LEU A 37 -30.27 36.69 -38.77
CA LEU A 37 -31.45 37.14 -38.05
C LEU A 37 -32.31 35.95 -37.58
N ALA A 38 -32.46 34.92 -38.41
CA ALA A 38 -33.11 33.67 -38.03
C ALA A 38 -32.35 32.94 -36.92
N GLY A 39 -31.01 32.96 -36.97
CA GLY A 39 -30.14 32.43 -35.92
C GLY A 39 -30.34 33.14 -34.58
N LEU A 40 -30.37 34.48 -34.57
CA LEU A 40 -30.66 35.25 -33.35
C LEU A 40 -32.11 35.03 -32.85
N GLY A 41 -33.07 34.91 -33.77
CA GLY A 41 -34.47 34.64 -33.42
C GLY A 41 -34.67 33.25 -32.80
N ALA A 42 -34.05 32.22 -33.39
CA ALA A 42 -34.06 30.86 -32.86
C ALA A 42 -33.33 30.75 -31.53
N PHE A 43 -32.19 31.44 -31.36
CA PHE A 43 -31.47 31.48 -30.10
C PHE A 43 -32.29 32.17 -28.99
N SER A 44 -32.95 33.29 -29.30
CA SER A 44 -33.82 33.98 -28.34
C SER A 44 -35.04 33.14 -27.96
N LYS A 45 -35.63 32.43 -28.93
CA LYS A 45 -36.76 31.51 -28.67
C LYS A 45 -36.33 30.28 -27.85
N ALA A 46 -35.13 29.75 -28.09
CA ALA A 46 -34.54 28.71 -27.26
C ALA A 46 -34.19 29.20 -25.85
N GLN A 47 -33.91 30.50 -25.64
CA GLN A 47 -33.70 31.06 -24.31
C GLN A 47 -35.03 31.21 -23.53
N GLU A 48 -36.10 31.65 -24.21
CA GLU A 48 -37.45 31.73 -23.66
C GLU A 48 -38.04 30.35 -23.30
N GLU A 49 -37.89 29.38 -24.21
CA GLU A 49 -38.38 28.01 -23.99
C GLU A 49 -37.41 27.19 -23.11
N GLY A 50 -36.11 27.49 -23.19
CA GLY A 50 -35.05 26.83 -22.41
C GLY A 50 -35.15 27.09 -20.91
N SER A 51 -35.62 28.26 -20.49
CA SER A 51 -35.85 28.55 -19.07
C SER A 51 -36.96 27.68 -18.47
N LYS A 52 -38.04 27.42 -19.23
CA LYS A 52 -39.14 26.56 -18.79
C LYS A 52 -38.74 25.09 -18.75
N VAL A 53 -37.97 24.63 -19.75
CA VAL A 53 -37.41 23.27 -19.76
C VAL A 53 -36.38 23.11 -18.64
N PHE A 54 -35.56 24.13 -18.37
CA PHE A 54 -34.64 24.15 -17.25
C PHE A 54 -35.37 24.07 -15.91
N ASP A 55 -36.40 24.89 -15.66
CA ASP A 55 -37.19 24.83 -14.44
C ASP A 55 -37.90 23.48 -14.26
N ALA A 56 -38.39 22.88 -15.36
CA ALA A 56 -38.96 21.54 -15.35
C ALA A 56 -37.90 20.48 -14.99
N LEU A 57 -36.71 20.53 -15.61
CA LEU A 57 -35.60 19.62 -15.32
C LEU A 57 -35.07 19.80 -13.89
N VAL A 58 -35.03 21.03 -13.37
CA VAL A 58 -34.64 21.31 -11.98
C VAL A 58 -35.68 20.75 -11.02
N LYS A 59 -36.97 20.93 -11.30
CA LYS A 59 -38.06 20.36 -10.49
C LYS A 59 -38.04 18.84 -10.51
N GLU A 60 -37.80 18.23 -11.68
CA GLU A 60 -37.61 16.79 -11.81
C GLU A 60 -36.36 16.33 -11.06
N GLY A 61 -35.23 17.04 -11.16
CA GLY A 61 -33.98 16.76 -10.44
C GLY A 61 -34.15 16.82 -8.93
N VAL A 62 -34.84 17.84 -8.40
CA VAL A 62 -35.18 17.94 -6.96
C VAL A 62 -36.10 16.80 -6.54
N SER A 63 -37.09 16.43 -7.38
CA SER A 63 -37.99 15.32 -7.09
C SER A 63 -37.28 13.96 -7.12
N LEU A 64 -36.33 13.79 -8.06
CA LEU A 64 -35.52 12.59 -8.21
C LEU A 64 -34.53 12.49 -7.06
N GLN A 65 -33.87 13.58 -6.68
CA GLN A 65 -33.02 13.63 -5.49
C GLN A 65 -33.79 13.27 -4.22
N ARG A 66 -35.00 13.81 -4.02
CA ARG A 66 -35.85 13.44 -2.87
C ARG A 66 -36.27 11.98 -2.89
N LYS A 67 -36.66 11.46 -4.06
CA LYS A 67 -37.01 10.03 -4.23
C LYS A 67 -35.80 9.12 -4.00
N THR A 68 -34.65 9.46 -4.56
CA THR A 68 -33.39 8.72 -4.36
C THR A 68 -32.92 8.81 -2.93
N GLN A 69 -33.05 9.96 -2.27
CA GLN A 69 -32.73 10.11 -0.86
C GLN A 69 -33.67 9.27 0.01
N ALA A 70 -34.98 9.31 -0.23
CA ALA A 70 -35.93 8.48 0.52
C ALA A 70 -35.67 6.99 0.31
N VAL A 71 -35.42 6.55 -0.92
CA VAL A 71 -35.06 5.16 -1.23
C VAL A 71 -33.70 4.79 -0.63
N ALA A 72 -32.73 5.69 -0.63
CA ALA A 72 -31.44 5.47 -0.01
C ALA A 72 -31.56 5.40 1.51
N GLU A 73 -32.34 6.27 2.16
CA GLU A 73 -32.60 6.24 3.60
C GLU A 73 -33.33 4.96 3.99
N GLU A 74 -34.30 4.49 3.20
CA GLU A 74 -35.00 3.22 3.41
C GLU A 74 -34.06 2.02 3.19
N LYS A 75 -33.27 2.02 2.10
CA LYS A 75 -32.31 0.94 1.79
C LYS A 75 -31.15 0.90 2.79
N ILE A 76 -30.61 2.05 3.18
CA ILE A 76 -29.55 2.15 4.19
C ILE A 76 -30.12 1.77 5.55
N GLY A 77 -31.31 2.25 5.93
CA GLY A 77 -31.96 1.84 7.17
C GLY A 77 -32.14 0.33 7.23
N GLU A 78 -32.68 -0.29 6.19
CA GLU A 78 -32.85 -1.74 6.12
C GLU A 78 -31.53 -2.52 6.05
N VAL A 79 -30.56 -2.07 5.26
CA VAL A 79 -29.25 -2.74 5.12
C VAL A 79 -28.44 -2.56 6.39
N THR A 80 -28.44 -1.38 7.01
CA THR A 80 -27.80 -1.14 8.31
C THR A 80 -28.45 -1.97 9.40
N ASN A 81 -29.78 -2.12 9.41
CA ASN A 81 -30.44 -2.94 10.42
C ASN A 81 -30.15 -4.45 10.20
N ARG A 82 -30.16 -4.92 8.93
CA ARG A 82 -29.75 -6.29 8.57
C ARG A 82 -28.26 -6.52 8.82
N MET A 83 -27.40 -5.55 8.54
CA MET A 83 -25.96 -5.61 8.75
C MET A 83 -25.60 -5.48 10.22
N SER A 84 -26.36 -4.74 11.03
CA SER A 84 -26.17 -4.69 12.48
C SER A 84 -26.62 -6.00 13.13
N GLY A 85 -27.74 -6.58 12.71
CA GLY A 85 -28.18 -7.91 13.15
C GLY A 85 -27.18 -8.99 12.75
N MET A 86 -26.78 -9.01 11.48
CA MET A 86 -25.81 -9.97 10.95
C MET A 86 -24.40 -9.74 11.49
N ALA A 87 -23.98 -8.49 11.77
CA ALA A 87 -22.71 -8.20 12.43
C ALA A 87 -22.72 -8.61 13.89
N GLY A 88 -23.86 -8.56 14.59
CA GLY A 88 -24.00 -9.14 15.93
C GLY A 88 -23.76 -10.65 15.92
N ASP A 89 -24.45 -11.36 15.02
CA ASP A 89 -24.35 -12.82 14.89
C ASP A 89 -23.00 -13.28 14.31
N VAL A 90 -22.46 -12.55 13.33
CA VAL A 90 -21.15 -12.82 12.74
C VAL A 90 -20.04 -12.37 13.68
N SER A 91 -20.14 -11.29 14.45
CA SER A 91 -19.13 -10.94 15.45
C SER A 91 -19.07 -12.00 16.56
N ALA A 92 -20.22 -12.49 17.03
CA ALA A 92 -20.27 -13.53 18.04
C ALA A 92 -19.74 -14.90 17.53
N LYS A 93 -20.11 -15.33 16.31
CA LYS A 93 -19.59 -16.57 15.70
C LYS A 93 -18.18 -16.44 15.15
N ALA A 94 -17.84 -15.29 14.58
CA ALA A 94 -16.55 -15.03 13.98
C ALA A 94 -15.52 -14.55 14.99
N GLY A 95 -15.84 -14.20 16.25
CA GLY A 95 -14.83 -13.95 17.29
C GLY A 95 -13.83 -15.10 17.39
N GLN A 96 -14.34 -16.34 17.39
CA GLN A 96 -13.51 -17.56 17.36
C GLN A 96 -12.72 -17.75 16.06
N HIS A 97 -13.24 -17.26 14.93
CA HIS A 97 -12.53 -17.27 13.66
C HIS A 97 -11.55 -16.10 13.53
N TRP A 98 -11.79 -14.98 14.22
CA TRP A 98 -10.93 -13.81 14.32
C TRP A 98 -9.68 -14.12 15.12
N ASP A 99 -9.79 -14.84 16.25
CA ASP A 99 -8.61 -15.36 16.97
C ASP A 99 -7.71 -16.22 16.06
N LYS A 100 -8.34 -17.04 15.20
CA LYS A 100 -7.63 -17.89 14.23
C LYS A 100 -7.04 -17.08 13.07
N LEU A 101 -7.73 -16.03 12.63
CA LEU A 101 -7.23 -15.11 11.61
C LEU A 101 -6.12 -14.21 12.16
N GLU A 102 -6.17 -13.82 13.43
CA GLU A 102 -5.11 -13.11 14.13
C GLU A 102 -3.86 -13.99 14.19
N THR A 103 -4.00 -15.25 14.57
CA THR A 103 -2.90 -16.23 14.54
C THR A 103 -2.31 -16.39 13.12
N ILE A 104 -3.15 -16.51 12.09
CA ILE A 104 -2.69 -16.65 10.69
C ILE A 104 -2.07 -15.34 10.18
N PHE A 105 -2.61 -14.19 10.57
CA PHE A 105 -2.10 -12.88 10.22
C PHE A 105 -0.74 -12.64 10.88
N GLU A 106 -0.59 -12.99 12.15
CA GLU A 106 0.69 -12.99 12.85
C GLU A 106 1.69 -13.91 12.18
N GLU A 107 1.31 -15.14 11.81
CA GLU A 107 2.19 -16.08 11.13
C GLU A 107 2.62 -15.56 9.75
N ARG A 108 1.69 -14.98 8.98
CA ARG A 108 1.97 -14.37 7.68
C ARG A 108 2.83 -13.11 7.81
N THR A 109 2.58 -12.28 8.81
CA THR A 109 3.34 -11.05 9.08
C THR A 109 4.74 -11.40 9.58
N ALA A 110 4.87 -12.36 10.48
CA ALA A 110 6.16 -12.89 10.94
C ALA A 110 6.95 -13.49 9.76
N LYS A 111 6.29 -14.25 8.87
CA LYS A 111 6.93 -14.81 7.68
C LYS A 111 7.34 -13.75 6.66
N ALA A 112 6.57 -12.66 6.52
CA ALA A 112 6.91 -11.53 5.68
C ALA A 112 8.10 -10.73 6.25
N LEU A 113 8.10 -10.46 7.56
CA LEU A 113 9.19 -9.80 8.28
C LEU A 113 10.48 -10.63 8.24
N ALA A 114 10.38 -11.94 8.42
CA ALA A 114 11.52 -12.84 8.28
C ALA A 114 12.09 -12.83 6.85
N LYS A 115 11.24 -12.78 5.83
CA LYS A 115 11.67 -12.62 4.43
C LYS A 115 12.32 -11.26 4.14
N LEU A 116 11.94 -10.23 4.88
CA LEU A 116 12.53 -8.89 4.82
C LEU A 116 13.82 -8.79 5.66
N GLY A 117 14.24 -9.87 6.33
CA GLY A 117 15.48 -9.93 7.10
C GLY A 117 15.38 -9.37 8.51
N VAL A 118 14.16 -9.16 9.04
CA VAL A 118 13.96 -8.76 10.45
C VAL A 118 14.06 -10.01 11.32
N PRO A 119 15.09 -10.15 12.18
CA PRO A 119 15.23 -11.30 13.06
C PRO A 119 14.11 -11.33 14.10
N SER A 120 13.52 -12.49 14.37
CA SER A 120 12.46 -12.60 15.36
C SER A 120 13.01 -12.54 16.80
N ALA A 121 12.18 -12.16 17.77
CA ALA A 121 12.58 -12.13 19.18
C ALA A 121 13.08 -13.50 19.70
N LYS A 122 12.54 -14.61 19.16
CA LYS A 122 12.98 -15.96 19.50
C LYS A 122 14.38 -16.26 18.97
N ASP A 123 14.72 -15.75 17.80
CA ASP A 123 16.05 -15.92 17.21
C ASP A 123 17.10 -15.17 18.03
N VAL A 124 16.79 -13.94 18.46
CA VAL A 124 17.66 -13.13 19.33
C VAL A 124 17.87 -13.83 20.68
N ALA A 125 16.83 -14.41 21.27
CA ALA A 125 16.93 -15.16 22.52
C ALA A 125 17.77 -16.44 22.37
N ALA A 126 17.58 -17.20 21.29
CA ALA A 126 18.37 -18.40 21.01
C ALA A 126 19.85 -18.07 20.77
N LEU A 127 20.12 -16.95 20.08
CA LEU A 127 21.49 -16.47 19.87
C LEU A 127 22.14 -16.04 21.19
N SER A 128 21.40 -15.32 22.04
CA SER A 128 21.87 -14.87 23.37
C SER A 128 22.28 -16.07 24.22
N LYS A 129 21.45 -17.11 24.28
CA LYS A 129 21.77 -18.34 25.01
C LYS A 129 23.03 -19.05 24.48
N ARG A 130 23.20 -19.10 23.15
CA ARG A 130 24.43 -19.64 22.54
C ARG A 130 25.65 -18.81 22.88
N ILE A 131 25.51 -17.48 22.92
CA ILE A 131 26.59 -16.58 23.33
C ILE A 131 26.96 -16.86 24.78
N ASP A 132 25.99 -17.00 25.68
CA ASP A 132 26.25 -17.31 27.09
C ASP A 132 26.98 -18.65 27.26
N GLU A 133 26.55 -19.70 26.54
CA GLU A 133 27.23 -21.00 26.55
C GLU A 133 28.66 -20.94 25.98
N LEU A 134 28.87 -20.17 24.90
CA LEU A 134 30.22 -19.96 24.35
C LEU A 134 31.09 -19.18 25.33
N ASN A 135 30.53 -18.14 25.95
CA ASN A 135 31.26 -17.31 26.91
C ASN A 135 31.67 -18.14 28.14
N ALA A 136 30.80 -19.04 28.61
CA ALA A 136 31.13 -20.00 29.66
C ALA A 136 32.28 -20.95 29.25
N LYS A 137 32.29 -21.45 28.01
CA LYS A 137 33.37 -22.30 27.49
C LYS A 137 34.69 -21.54 27.34
N VAL A 138 34.66 -20.30 26.85
CA VAL A 138 35.86 -19.45 26.71
C VAL A 138 36.40 -19.08 28.09
N ALA A 139 35.55 -18.72 29.04
CA ALA A 139 35.96 -18.48 30.43
C ALA A 139 36.61 -19.73 31.06
N GLY A 140 36.05 -20.91 30.80
CA GLY A 140 36.63 -22.19 31.23
C GLY A 140 38.01 -22.46 30.62
N LEU A 141 38.19 -22.19 29.32
CA LEU A 141 39.48 -22.34 28.63
C LEU A 141 40.53 -21.32 29.10
N ASN A 142 40.15 -20.06 29.30
CA ASN A 142 41.03 -19.03 29.86
C ASN A 142 41.41 -19.33 31.30
N GLY A 143 40.46 -19.80 32.12
CA GLY A 143 40.72 -20.23 33.49
C GLY A 143 41.65 -21.45 33.55
N ALA A 144 41.48 -22.42 32.65
CA ALA A 144 42.36 -23.58 32.53
C ALA A 144 43.78 -23.20 32.06
N ALA A 145 43.90 -22.22 31.15
CA ALA A 145 45.18 -21.68 30.71
C ALA A 145 45.91 -20.94 31.85
N ALA A 146 45.20 -20.14 32.64
CA ALA A 146 45.74 -19.46 33.82
C ALA A 146 46.18 -20.46 34.91
N ALA A 147 45.38 -21.51 35.16
CA ALA A 147 45.73 -22.57 36.12
C ALA A 147 46.95 -23.40 35.65
N LYS A 148 47.09 -23.63 34.34
CA LYS A 148 48.24 -24.35 33.76
C LYS A 148 49.51 -23.49 33.79
N ALA A 149 49.40 -22.17 33.61
CA ALA A 149 50.51 -21.23 33.78
C ALA A 149 50.97 -21.15 35.25
N ALA A 150 50.04 -21.10 36.21
CA ALA A 150 50.34 -21.10 37.64
C ALA A 150 51.02 -22.41 38.09
N ARG A 151 50.58 -23.58 37.59
CA ARG A 151 51.24 -24.86 37.87
C ARG A 151 52.64 -24.97 37.27
N LYS A 152 52.89 -24.38 36.10
CA LYS A 152 54.23 -24.36 35.48
C LYS A 152 55.20 -23.42 36.23
N ALA A 153 54.69 -22.35 36.83
CA ALA A 153 55.47 -21.49 37.72
C ALA A 153 55.81 -22.18 39.05
N ALA A 154 54.88 -22.95 39.63
CA ALA A 154 55.12 -23.71 40.87
C ALA A 154 56.09 -24.88 40.69
N ALA A 155 56.07 -25.58 39.54
CA ALA A 155 56.90 -26.76 39.29
C ALA A 155 58.42 -26.47 39.12
N LYS A 156 58.86 -25.20 39.07
CA LYS A 156 60.29 -24.85 38.97
C LYS A 156 60.99 -24.71 40.34
N THR A 157 60.28 -24.90 41.46
CA THR A 157 60.81 -24.57 42.80
C THR A 157 61.24 -25.76 43.68
N THR A 158 61.18 -27.01 43.23
CA THR A 158 61.55 -28.14 44.11
C THR A 158 62.39 -29.22 43.41
N THR A 159 63.70 -29.18 43.65
CA THR A 159 64.62 -30.32 43.45
C THR A 159 65.33 -30.70 44.76
N ALA A 160 65.04 -31.94 45.20
CA ALA A 160 65.89 -32.93 45.92
C ALA A 160 66.25 -32.71 47.42
N PRO A 161 66.67 -33.77 48.19
CA PRO A 161 66.93 -35.18 47.83
C PRO A 161 66.46 -36.33 48.81
N ALA A 162 66.21 -37.51 48.22
CA ALA A 162 66.67 -38.92 48.47
C ALA A 162 66.81 -39.68 49.85
N LYS A 163 66.34 -40.97 49.82
CA LYS A 163 66.87 -42.27 50.40
C LYS A 163 66.68 -42.55 51.93
N THR A 164 66.42 -43.75 52.52
CA THR A 164 66.62 -45.21 52.22
C THR A 164 65.88 -46.17 53.19
N SER A 165 65.44 -47.33 52.67
CA SER A 165 65.29 -48.75 53.12
C SER A 165 65.27 -49.30 54.60
N THR A 166 64.34 -50.26 54.80
CA THR A 166 64.40 -51.67 55.38
C THR A 166 64.30 -52.03 56.89
N LYS A 167 63.44 -53.06 57.14
CA LYS A 167 63.60 -54.34 57.92
C LYS A 167 62.76 -54.55 59.21
N ALA A 168 61.98 -55.65 59.25
CA ALA A 168 61.42 -56.36 60.44
C ALA A 168 62.45 -57.40 61.00
N PRO A 169 62.30 -58.18 62.12
CA PRO A 169 61.07 -58.72 62.78
C PRO A 169 61.14 -59.00 64.34
N ALA A 170 60.16 -59.76 64.88
CA ALA A 170 60.23 -60.78 65.97
C ALA A 170 59.47 -60.60 67.34
N LYS A 171 58.36 -61.35 67.45
CA LYS A 171 57.84 -62.26 68.52
C LYS A 171 58.38 -62.21 69.99
N ARG A 172 57.48 -62.11 70.99
CA ARG A 172 57.37 -63.03 72.16
C ARG A 172 56.03 -62.88 72.93
N ALA A 173 55.60 -63.97 73.55
CA ALA A 173 54.30 -64.22 74.18
C ALA A 173 54.29 -64.09 75.73
N ALA A 174 53.06 -64.09 76.26
CA ALA A 174 52.57 -64.55 77.59
C ALA A 174 52.59 -63.57 78.78
N ARG A 175 51.42 -63.28 79.38
CA ARG A 175 50.87 -64.03 80.55
C ARG A 175 49.43 -63.61 80.90
N LYS A 176 48.84 -64.44 81.76
CA LYS A 176 47.43 -64.76 82.06
C LYS A 176 46.74 -63.82 83.09
N ALA A 177 45.40 -63.88 83.06
CA ALA A 177 44.42 -63.87 84.18
C ALA A 177 44.04 -62.55 84.90
N ALA A 178 42.79 -62.14 84.74
CA ALA A 178 41.71 -62.21 85.75
C ALA A 178 40.36 -62.19 85.03
#